data_AF-A0A537EDY3-F1
#
_entry.id   AF-A0A537EDY3-F1
#
_cell.length_a   1.000
_cell.length_b   1.000
_cell.length_c   1.000
_cell.angle_alpha   90.00
_cell.angle_beta   90.00
_cell.angle_gamma   90.00
#
_symmetry.space_group_name_H-M   'P 1'
#
loop_
_entity.id
_entity.type
_entity.pdbx_description
1 polymer ?
#
loop_
_entity_poly.entity_id
_entity_poly.type
_entity_poly.pdbx_seq_one_letter_code
_entity_poly.pdbx_strand_id
1 'polypeptide(L)' 'MHLPTFKFQSRLFIKRLALVVGEGRIAKVFYPVFPANKNAELVLEFINAHRLKA' A
#
# COMPACT_ATOMS: atom_id res chain seq x y z
N MET A 1 -11.71 16.57 3.36
CA MET A 1 -11.11 15.30 2.93
C MET A 1 -10.63 14.54 4.17
N HIS A 2 -11.04 13.28 4.37
CA HIS A 2 -10.59 12.45 5.48
C HIS A 2 -9.44 11.55 5.01
N LEU A 3 -8.20 12.04 5.12
CA LEU A 3 -7.02 11.25 4.74
C LEU A 3 -6.69 10.21 5.82
N PRO A 4 -6.17 9.03 5.46
CA PRO A 4 -5.66 8.07 6.43
C PRO A 4 -4.48 8.65 7.22
N THR A 5 -4.64 8.79 8.54
CA THR A 5 -3.60 9.36 9.42
C THR A 5 -3.26 8.46 10.60
N PHE A 6 -2.09 8.67 11.20
CA PHE A 6 -1.69 8.10 12.49
C PHE A 6 -0.99 9.16 13.35
N LYS A 7 -0.94 8.94 14.66
CA LYS A 7 -0.24 9.83 15.60
C LYS A 7 1.11 9.22 16.00
N PHE A 8 2.14 10.04 16.05
CA PHE A 8 3.45 9.68 16.60
C PHE A 8 4.06 10.91 17.27
N GLN A 9 4.57 10.78 18.50
CA GLN A 9 5.13 11.90 19.28
C GLN A 9 4.24 13.16 19.26
N SER A 10 2.93 12.98 19.52
CA SER A 10 1.91 14.05 19.51
C SER A 10 1.72 14.78 18.17
N ARG A 11 2.33 14.29 17.08
CA ARG A 11 2.16 14.82 15.72
C ARG A 11 1.27 13.90 14.89
N LEU A 12 0.51 14.48 13.97
CA LEU A 12 -0.31 13.76 13.01
C LEU A 12 0.46 13.58 11.71
N PHE A 13 0.50 12.35 11.20
CA PHE A 13 1.15 12.00 9.94
C PHE A 13 0.16 11.30 9.02
N ILE A 14 0.37 11.42 7.72
CA ILE A 14 -0.37 10.67 6.71
C ILE A 14 0.21 9.26 6.63
N LYS A 15 -0.65 8.24 6.56
CA LYS A 15 -0.23 6.86 6.30
C LYS A 15 0.15 6.72 4.83
N ARG A 16 1.38 6.30 4.55
CA ARG A 16 1.75 5.82 3.20
C ARG A 16 1.15 4.43 3.02
N LEU A 17 0.31 4.27 2.01
CA LEU A 17 -0.36 3.02 1.64
C LEU A 17 -0.04 2.73 0.17
N ALA A 18 0.13 1.45 -0.17
CA ALA A 18 -0.02 0.98 -1.54
C ALA A 18 -1.11 -0.09 -1.58
N LEU A 19 -2.06 0.07 -2.50
CA LEU A 19 -3.19 -0.83 -2.68
C LEU A 19 -3.06 -1.48 -4.04
N VAL A 20 -3.15 -2.81 -4.09
CA VAL A 20 -3.32 -3.53 -5.34
C VAL A 20 -4.81 -3.81 -5.49
N VAL A 21 -5.39 -3.34 -6.59
CA VAL A 21 -6.83 -3.41 -6.87
C VAL A 21 -7.02 -4.15 -8.19
N GLY A 22 -7.94 -5.11 -8.22
CA GLY A 22 -8.33 -5.85 -9.41
C GLY A 22 -9.82 -6.17 -9.33
N GLU A 23 -10.53 -6.12 -10.46
CA GLU A 23 -11.97 -6.39 -10.55
C GLU A 23 -12.81 -5.59 -9.53
N GLY A 24 -12.44 -4.34 -9.27
CA GLY A 24 -13.13 -3.47 -8.32
C GLY A 24 -12.94 -3.85 -6.85
N ARG A 25 -12.03 -4.77 -6.52
CA ARG A 25 -11.73 -5.23 -5.15
C ARG A 25 -10.28 -4.98 -4.79
N ILE A 26 -10.04 -4.61 -3.52
CA ILE A 26 -8.68 -4.52 -2.98
C ILE A 26 -8.15 -5.94 -2.79
N ALA A 27 -7.18 -6.34 -3.60
CA ALA A 27 -6.54 -7.65 -3.53
C ALA A 27 -5.43 -7.69 -2.47
N LYS A 28 -4.73 -6.57 -2.25
CA LYS A 28 -3.67 -6.46 -1.24
C LYS A 28 -3.49 -5.03 -0.75
N VAL A 29 -3.23 -4.90 0.54
CA VAL A 29 -2.79 -3.66 1.19
C VAL A 29 -1.34 -3.84 1.62
N PHE A 30 -0.46 -2.93 1.20
CA PHE A 30 0.89 -2.78 1.72
C PHE A 30 0.90 -1.67 2.77
N TYR A 31 0.89 -2.07 4.03
CA TYR A 31 1.04 -1.19 5.19
C TYR A 31 1.56 -1.98 6.40
N PRO A 32 2.55 -1.45 7.14
CA PRO A 32 3.31 -0.25 6.84
C PRO A 32 4.14 -0.44 5.56
N VAL A 33 4.35 0.65 4.82
CA VAL A 33 5.26 0.62 3.67
C VAL A 33 6.70 0.61 4.19
N PHE A 34 7.33 -0.57 4.19
CA PHE A 34 8.71 -0.76 4.62
C PHE A 34 9.37 -1.96 3.90
N PRO A 35 10.64 -1.85 3.48
CA PRO A 35 11.44 -0.63 3.41
C PRO A 35 10.91 0.32 2.33
N ALA A 36 10.93 1.63 2.62
CA ALA A 36 10.21 2.63 1.83
C ALA A 36 10.69 2.76 0.37
N ASN A 37 11.93 2.37 0.08
CA ASN A 37 12.55 2.39 -1.24
C ASN A 37 12.29 1.12 -2.06
N LYS A 38 11.86 0.01 -1.44
CA LYS A 38 11.58 -1.25 -2.16
C LYS A 38 10.10 -1.49 -2.42
N ASN A 39 9.21 -0.60 -1.99
CA ASN A 39 7.77 -0.87 -2.06
C ASN A 39 7.27 -1.09 -3.49
N ALA A 40 7.83 -0.39 -4.48
CA ALA A 40 7.49 -0.61 -5.89
C ALA A 40 7.86 -2.03 -6.36
N GLU A 41 9.06 -2.50 -6.01
CA GLU A 41 9.53 -3.86 -6.31
C GLU A 41 8.62 -4.92 -5.68
N LEU A 42 8.30 -4.77 -4.39
CA LEU A 42 7.39 -5.68 -3.68
C LEU A 42 5.97 -5.73 -4.28
N VAL A 43 5.49 -4.59 -4.80
CA VAL A 43 4.19 -4.55 -5.50
C VAL A 43 4.26 -5.29 -6.84
N LEU A 44 5.33 -5.11 -7.61
CA LEU A 44 5.53 -5.83 -8.87
C LEU A 44 5.67 -7.34 -8.66
N GLU A 45 6.44 -7.77 -7.66
CA GLU A 45 6.55 -9.17 -7.27
C GLU A 45 5.19 -9.77 -6.93
N PHE A 46 4.37 -9.05 -6.14
CA PHE A 46 3.02 -9.49 -5.81
C PHE A 46 2.14 -9.63 -7.05
N ILE A 47 2.13 -8.64 -7.94
CA ILE A 47 1.31 -8.67 -9.18
C ILE A 47 1.74 -9.84 -10.07
N ASN A 48 3.04 -10.06 -10.25
CA ASN A 48 3.58 -11.14 -11.06
C ASN A 48 3.23 -12.52 -10.48
N ALA A 49 3.32 -12.68 -9.15
CA ALA A 49 2.98 -13.92 -8.48
C ALA A 49 1.46 -14.25 -8.51
N HIS A 50 0.60 -13.22 -8.55
CA HIS A 50 -0.85 -13.39 -8.46
C HIS A 50 -1.57 -13.19 -9.80
N ARG A 51 -0.82 -12.97 -10.90
CA ARG A 51 -1.29 -12.82 -12.29
C ARG A 51 -2.64 -12.08 -12.38
N LEU A 52 -2.73 -10.97 -11.66
CA LEU A 52 -3.97 -10.21 -11.56
C LEU A 52 -4.35 -9.77 -12.97
N LYS A 53 -5.55 -10.12 -13.39
CA LYS A 53 -6.12 -9.61 -14.65
C LYS A 53 -6.44 -8.14 -14.42
N ALA A 54 -5.93 -7.30 -15.32
CA ALA A 54 -6.29 -5.88 -15.38
C ALA A 54 -7.74 -5.72 -15.82
#